data_AF-A0A0S3T2V0-F1
#
_entry.id   AF-A0A0S3T2V0-F1
#
_cell.length_a   1.000
_cell.length_b   1.000
_cell.length_c   1.000
_cell.angle_alpha   90.00
_cell.angle_beta   90.00
_cell.angle_gamma   90.00
#
_symmetry.space_group_name_H-M   'P 1'
#
loop_
_entity.id
_entity.type
_entity.pdbx_description
1 polymer ?
#
loop_
_entity_poly.entity_id
_entity_poly.type
_entity_poly.pdbx_seq_one_letter_code
_entity_poly.pdbx_strand_id
1 'polypeptide(L)'
;MAHNSQNSSTCFDDDFECDGADDSRILHCWNHRNLHSEYEDGGGSEELACAVPQSEETVRAMVAREREHFPRVDYLQRLRSGKLALGVRRDALDWIWKAHAYFGLGPLSFCLAANYLDRFLSVFDLPKGVSWTVQLLAVACLSIAAKMDEIRVPQSVDLQVGEPKFVFEAKTIKKMELLVLSKLRWKMYALTPYSFIEYFLSKITCEKHPTKSSIAISVQLILRIISGIDFLEFRPSEIAAAVAVSVLGESQAKDMDKSIADLFIVEKGRVLKCAELIRDLSLNNVAASVGSKVPHVPQSPMGVMDAAGCLSYKSDELTVGSCLNSSHDSPNTKSSKAEGPSNEPPSDEM
;
A
#
# COMPACT_ATOMS: atom_id res chain seq x y z
N MET A 1 -24.75 -14.33 47.39
CA MET A 1 -26.11 -14.42 46.80
C MET A 1 -26.63 -12.99 46.69
N ALA A 2 -27.06 -12.44 45.57
CA ALA A 2 -27.27 -12.96 44.22
C ALA A 2 -26.99 -11.85 43.19
N HIS A 3 -26.67 -12.31 41.98
CA HIS A 3 -26.45 -11.56 40.76
C HIS A 3 -27.63 -10.69 40.35
N ASN A 4 -27.37 -9.62 39.61
CA ASN A 4 -28.29 -9.19 38.57
C ASN A 4 -27.51 -8.88 37.28
N SER A 5 -27.77 -9.68 36.25
CA SER A 5 -27.22 -9.55 34.91
C SER A 5 -28.11 -8.63 34.08
N GLN A 6 -27.51 -7.88 33.16
CA GLN A 6 -28.24 -7.36 32.00
C GLN A 6 -27.43 -7.65 30.74
N ASN A 7 -28.00 -8.54 29.92
CA ASN A 7 -27.63 -8.85 28.56
C ASN A 7 -27.76 -7.60 27.67
N SER A 8 -26.78 -7.37 26.79
CA SER A 8 -27.05 -6.72 25.51
C SER A 8 -26.52 -7.63 24.39
N SER A 9 -27.45 -8.09 23.57
CA SER A 9 -27.31 -9.00 22.45
C SER A 9 -26.26 -8.57 21.41
N THR A 10 -25.32 -9.45 21.13
CA THR A 10 -24.50 -9.46 19.92
C THR A 10 -25.11 -10.47 18.94
N CYS A 11 -25.61 -10.01 17.80
CA CYS A 11 -26.03 -10.87 16.68
C CYS A 11 -25.12 -10.57 15.50
N PHE A 12 -24.12 -11.43 15.26
CA PHE A 12 -23.46 -11.63 13.97
C PHE A 12 -22.80 -13.01 14.04
N ASP A 13 -23.56 -14.05 13.75
CA ASP A 13 -23.04 -15.38 13.43
C ASP A 13 -23.19 -15.55 11.91
N ASP A 14 -22.11 -15.93 11.23
CA ASP A 14 -22.10 -16.89 10.11
C ASP A 14 -20.65 -17.14 9.64
N ASP A 15 -20.34 -18.42 9.51
CA ASP A 15 -19.03 -19.03 9.24
C ASP A 15 -18.65 -18.99 7.75
N PHE A 16 -17.40 -18.61 7.41
CA PHE A 16 -16.77 -18.98 6.14
C PHE A 16 -15.24 -19.12 6.28
N GLU A 17 -14.72 -20.31 5.97
CA GLU A 17 -13.30 -20.65 5.92
C GLU A 17 -12.60 -20.02 4.69
N CYS A 18 -11.34 -19.63 4.85
CA CYS A 18 -10.53 -18.94 3.84
C CYS A 18 -9.27 -19.74 3.54
N ASP A 19 -8.97 -19.93 2.26
CA ASP A 19 -7.69 -20.46 1.80
C ASP A 19 -6.78 -19.33 1.27
N GLY A 20 -5.47 -19.50 1.44
CA GLY A 20 -4.45 -18.46 1.29
C GLY A 20 -3.86 -18.35 -0.12
N ALA A 21 -3.48 -17.13 -0.54
CA ALA A 21 -2.71 -16.91 -1.76
C ALA A 21 -1.58 -15.86 -1.57
N ASP A 22 -0.53 -16.13 -2.34
CA ASP A 22 0.89 -15.75 -2.31
C ASP A 22 1.25 -14.24 -2.43
N ASP A 23 2.32 -13.83 -1.73
CA ASP A 23 2.68 -12.46 -1.29
C ASP A 23 3.77 -11.78 -2.15
N SER A 24 4.15 -12.37 -3.29
CA SER A 24 5.36 -11.96 -4.03
C SER A 24 5.13 -10.94 -5.16
N ARG A 25 3.88 -10.70 -5.59
CA ARG A 25 3.59 -9.89 -6.81
C ARG A 25 3.43 -8.38 -6.58
N ILE A 26 3.24 -7.93 -5.34
CA ILE A 26 2.74 -6.57 -5.06
C ILE A 26 3.85 -5.50 -5.03
N LEU A 27 5.11 -5.90 -4.80
CA LEU A 27 6.25 -4.96 -4.71
C LEU A 27 6.63 -4.30 -6.06
N HIS A 28 6.27 -4.92 -7.19
CA HIS A 28 6.69 -4.44 -8.52
C HIS A 28 5.78 -3.35 -9.11
N CYS A 29 4.57 -3.12 -8.56
CA CYS A 29 3.59 -2.22 -9.16
C CYS A 29 3.91 -0.72 -9.01
N TRP A 30 4.71 -0.31 -8.02
CA TRP A 30 5.07 1.09 -7.83
C TRP A 30 6.15 1.60 -8.79
N ASN A 31 7.04 0.72 -9.28
CA ASN A 31 8.17 1.16 -10.11
C ASN A 31 7.77 1.54 -11.55
N HIS A 32 6.62 1.11 -12.04
CA HIS A 32 6.30 1.22 -13.47
C HIS A 32 5.19 2.21 -13.83
N ARG A 33 4.32 2.61 -12.89
CA ARG A 33 3.09 3.35 -13.23
C ARG A 33 3.15 4.87 -13.03
N ASN A 34 4.10 5.39 -12.25
CA ASN A 34 4.24 6.83 -11.99
C ASN A 34 5.45 7.50 -12.69
N LEU A 35 6.13 6.80 -13.62
CA LEU A 35 7.18 7.41 -14.46
C LEU A 35 6.83 7.53 -15.96
N HIS A 36 5.70 6.98 -16.41
CA HIS A 36 5.22 7.13 -17.79
C HIS A 36 3.71 7.41 -17.78
N SER A 37 3.34 8.64 -17.47
CA SER A 37 2.08 9.21 -17.93
C SER A 37 2.41 10.12 -19.10
N GLU A 38 2.50 9.53 -20.30
CA GLU A 38 2.48 10.27 -21.55
C GLU A 38 1.06 10.81 -21.74
N TYR A 39 0.85 12.06 -21.35
CA TYR A 39 -0.24 12.90 -21.87
C TYR A 39 0.39 14.11 -22.53
N GLU A 40 0.06 14.27 -23.81
CA GLU A 40 0.46 15.37 -24.65
C GLU A 40 0.00 16.72 -24.07
N ASP A 41 0.95 17.66 -24.12
CA ASP A 41 0.83 19.12 -24.28
C ASP A 41 -0.38 19.84 -23.65
N GLY A 42 -0.10 20.56 -22.56
CA GLY A 42 -1.02 21.50 -21.94
C GLY A 42 -0.46 22.04 -20.63
N GLY A 43 0.37 23.07 -20.72
CA GLY A 43 1.08 23.69 -19.59
C GLY A 43 0.21 23.93 -18.35
N GLY A 44 0.48 23.15 -17.30
CA GLY A 44 0.00 23.36 -15.96
C GLY A 44 0.98 22.67 -15.01
N SER A 45 1.83 23.45 -14.36
CA SER A 45 2.77 22.96 -13.36
C SER A 45 2.00 22.13 -12.33
N GLU A 46 2.29 20.82 -12.27
CA GLU A 46 1.88 19.99 -11.16
C GLU A 46 2.69 20.47 -9.94
N GLU A 47 2.09 21.45 -9.26
CA GLU A 47 2.64 22.11 -8.09
C GLU A 47 2.61 21.08 -6.95
N LEU A 48 3.70 20.30 -6.87
CA LEU A 48 4.11 19.66 -5.63
C LEU A 48 4.09 20.80 -4.59
N ALA A 49 3.07 20.82 -3.74
CA ALA A 49 2.75 21.96 -2.88
C ALA A 49 4.05 22.48 -2.26
N CYS A 50 4.44 23.69 -2.65
CA CYS A 50 5.70 24.29 -2.26
C CYS A 50 5.64 24.48 -0.75
N ALA A 51 6.24 23.57 0.02
CA ALA A 51 6.29 23.69 1.46
C ALA A 51 7.04 24.99 1.76
N VAL A 52 6.37 25.92 2.45
CA VAL A 52 7.02 27.12 2.95
C VAL A 52 8.21 26.64 3.80
N PRO A 53 9.45 27.12 3.55
CA PRO A 53 10.60 26.74 4.33
C PRO A 53 10.27 26.86 5.82
N GLN A 54 10.21 25.71 6.51
CA GLN A 54 9.77 25.70 7.90
C GLN A 54 10.83 26.41 8.75
N SER A 55 10.43 27.47 9.46
CA SER A 55 11.33 28.13 10.40
C SER A 55 11.72 27.15 11.51
N GLU A 56 12.91 27.29 12.06
CA GLU A 56 13.40 26.42 13.14
C GLU A 56 12.45 26.44 14.37
N GLU A 57 11.84 27.58 14.64
CA GLU A 57 10.82 27.75 15.68
C GLU A 57 9.56 26.93 15.41
N THR A 58 9.08 26.92 14.16
CA THR A 58 7.92 26.12 13.74
C THR A 58 8.20 24.63 13.94
N VAL A 59 9.37 24.16 13.52
CA VAL A 59 9.78 22.77 13.68
C VAL A 59 9.89 22.40 15.16
N ARG A 60 10.45 23.27 15.99
CA ARG A 60 10.53 23.05 17.45
C ARG A 60 9.13 22.91 18.07
N ALA A 61 8.18 23.74 17.66
CA ALA A 61 6.79 23.64 18.12
C ALA A 61 6.11 22.35 17.63
N MET A 62 6.39 21.90 16.40
CA MET A 62 5.93 20.61 15.88
C MET A 62 6.51 19.44 16.70
N VAL A 63 7.82 19.43 16.95
CA VAL A 63 8.49 18.38 17.77
C VAL A 63 7.93 18.33 19.19
N ALA A 64 7.58 19.48 19.80
CA ALA A 64 6.95 19.49 21.12
C ALA A 64 5.56 18.81 21.13
N ARG A 65 4.82 18.87 20.02
CA ARG A 65 3.43 18.39 19.90
C ARG A 65 3.31 16.97 19.33
N GLU A 66 4.36 16.43 18.70
CA GLU A 66 4.29 15.12 18.02
C GLU A 66 3.88 13.97 18.97
N ARG A 67 4.19 14.10 20.27
CA ARG A 67 3.85 13.13 21.32
C ARG A 67 2.35 12.99 21.56
N GLU A 68 1.55 13.98 21.19
CA GLU A 68 0.08 13.93 21.36
C GLU A 68 -0.60 12.86 20.50
N HIS A 69 0.10 12.37 19.47
CA HIS A 69 -0.43 11.44 18.48
C HIS A 69 0.28 10.07 18.54
N PHE A 70 0.81 9.72 19.70
CA PHE A 70 1.39 8.41 19.95
C PHE A 70 0.32 7.37 20.30
N PRO A 71 0.50 6.11 19.88
CA PRO A 71 -0.21 4.97 20.47
C PRO A 71 0.04 4.89 21.98
N ARG A 72 -0.79 4.13 22.71
CA ARG A 72 -0.52 3.86 24.13
C ARG A 72 0.88 3.25 24.33
N VAL A 73 1.50 3.58 25.45
CA VAL A 73 2.88 3.17 25.80
C VAL A 73 3.07 1.66 25.77
N ASP A 74 2.05 0.88 26.13
CA ASP A 74 2.09 -0.59 26.13
C ASP A 74 1.84 -1.23 24.76
N TYR A 75 1.49 -0.45 23.73
CA TYR A 75 1.12 -0.96 22.40
C TYR A 75 2.24 -1.79 21.76
N LEU A 76 3.44 -1.24 21.66
CA LEU A 76 4.59 -1.94 21.09
C LEU A 76 4.94 -3.20 21.87
N GLN A 77 4.84 -3.16 23.20
CA GLN A 77 5.06 -4.33 24.04
C GLN A 77 4.00 -5.41 23.80
N ARG A 78 2.72 -5.03 23.62
CA ARG A 78 1.64 -5.96 23.30
C ARG A 78 1.83 -6.62 21.93
N LEU A 79 2.32 -5.88 20.94
CA LEU A 79 2.70 -6.43 19.63
C LEU A 79 3.84 -7.44 19.76
N ARG A 80 4.95 -7.06 20.42
CA ARG A 80 6.13 -7.93 20.60
C ARG A 80 5.85 -9.19 21.43
N SER A 81 4.98 -9.09 22.44
CA SER A 81 4.60 -10.23 23.29
C SER A 81 3.53 -11.13 22.68
N GLY A 82 2.97 -10.79 21.52
CA GLY A 82 1.86 -11.52 20.90
C GLY A 82 0.51 -11.34 21.58
N LYS A 83 0.40 -10.48 22.60
CA LYS A 83 -0.88 -10.11 23.24
C LYS A 83 -1.82 -9.38 22.28
N LEU A 84 -1.25 -8.66 21.31
CA LEU A 84 -1.96 -8.15 20.14
C LEU A 84 -1.38 -8.88 18.92
N ALA A 85 -2.25 -9.47 18.10
CA ALA A 85 -1.83 -10.23 16.93
C ALA A 85 -1.14 -9.28 15.92
N LEU A 86 0.15 -9.50 15.67
CA LEU A 86 0.92 -8.76 14.66
C LEU A 86 0.27 -8.81 13.27
N GLY A 87 -0.40 -9.92 12.97
CA GLY A 87 -1.13 -10.10 11.71
C GLY A 87 -2.22 -9.06 11.50
N VAL A 88 -2.95 -8.66 12.55
CA VAL A 88 -3.99 -7.62 12.43
C VAL A 88 -3.43 -6.30 11.90
N ARG A 89 -2.30 -5.85 12.46
CA ARG A 89 -1.64 -4.61 12.03
C ARG A 89 -1.11 -4.74 10.61
N ARG A 90 -0.42 -5.86 10.31
CA ARG A 90 0.18 -6.11 9.01
C ARG A 90 -0.89 -6.17 7.90
N ASP A 91 -1.95 -6.93 8.11
CA ASP A 91 -3.00 -7.12 7.11
C ASP A 91 -3.77 -5.81 6.86
N ALA A 92 -3.99 -4.99 7.90
CA ALA A 92 -4.57 -3.66 7.74
C ALA A 92 -3.64 -2.71 6.95
N LEU A 93 -2.33 -2.69 7.25
CA LEU A 93 -1.38 -1.83 6.55
C LEU A 93 -1.15 -2.26 5.09
N ASP A 94 -1.11 -3.57 4.82
CA ASP A 94 -1.06 -4.11 3.46
C ASP A 94 -2.28 -3.65 2.65
N TRP A 95 -3.47 -3.74 3.24
CA TRP A 95 -4.68 -3.23 2.61
C TRP A 95 -4.59 -1.71 2.35
N ILE A 96 -4.17 -0.92 3.35
CA ILE A 96 -4.01 0.55 3.22
C ILE A 96 -3.02 0.87 2.10
N TRP A 97 -1.91 0.13 2.01
CA TRP A 97 -0.89 0.31 0.99
C TRP A 97 -1.46 0.10 -0.41
N LYS A 98 -2.18 -1.01 -0.63
CA LYS A 98 -2.82 -1.32 -1.91
C LYS A 98 -3.81 -0.23 -2.33
N ALA A 99 -4.65 0.23 -1.40
CA ALA A 99 -5.63 1.26 -1.69
C ALA A 99 -5.01 2.64 -1.95
N HIS A 100 -4.04 3.06 -1.13
CA HIS A 100 -3.26 4.28 -1.36
C HIS A 100 -2.57 4.26 -2.73
N ALA A 101 -1.95 3.13 -3.10
CA ALA A 101 -1.30 2.95 -4.39
C ALA A 101 -2.27 3.04 -5.57
N TYR A 102 -3.44 2.43 -5.45
CA TYR A 102 -4.44 2.39 -6.51
C TYR A 102 -5.01 3.78 -6.84
N PHE A 103 -5.31 4.58 -5.81
CA PHE A 103 -5.88 5.91 -5.98
C PHE A 103 -4.83 7.01 -6.16
N GLY A 104 -3.53 6.68 -6.06
CA GLY A 104 -2.46 7.68 -6.13
C GLY A 104 -2.55 8.71 -5.00
N LEU A 105 -2.95 8.28 -3.80
CA LEU A 105 -3.05 9.17 -2.64
C LEU A 105 -1.65 9.66 -2.24
N GLY A 106 -1.57 10.83 -1.62
CA GLY A 106 -0.34 11.42 -1.14
C GLY A 106 0.31 10.61 -0.01
N PRO A 107 1.64 10.72 0.15
CA PRO A 107 2.38 10.01 1.19
C PRO A 107 1.94 10.38 2.62
N LEU A 108 1.47 11.62 2.83
CA LEU A 108 0.96 12.06 4.12
C LEU A 108 -0.35 11.37 4.47
N SER A 109 -1.29 11.18 3.54
CA SER A 109 -2.47 10.34 3.73
C SER A 109 -2.14 8.92 4.20
N PHE A 110 -1.15 8.25 3.59
CA PHE A 110 -0.71 6.93 4.06
C PHE A 110 -0.16 6.98 5.50
N CYS A 111 0.70 7.96 5.79
CA CYS A 111 1.27 8.13 7.11
C CYS A 111 0.21 8.41 8.19
N LEU A 112 -0.81 9.22 7.86
CA LEU A 112 -1.94 9.50 8.73
C LEU A 112 -2.78 8.24 8.95
N ALA A 113 -3.09 7.48 7.89
CA ALA A 113 -3.85 6.23 8.02
C ALA A 113 -3.15 5.22 8.94
N ALA A 114 -1.83 5.04 8.78
CA ALA A 114 -1.03 4.20 9.66
C ALA A 114 -1.03 4.71 11.11
N ASN A 115 -0.91 6.02 11.32
CA ASN A 115 -1.00 6.63 12.65
C ASN A 115 -2.37 6.36 13.32
N TYR A 116 -3.46 6.52 12.58
CA TYR A 116 -4.81 6.30 13.09
C TYR A 116 -5.02 4.84 13.46
N LEU A 117 -4.56 3.91 12.60
CA LEU A 117 -4.62 2.48 12.84
C LEU A 117 -3.91 2.12 14.15
N ASP A 118 -2.64 2.52 14.30
CA ASP A 118 -1.83 2.17 15.46
C ASP A 118 -2.39 2.78 16.77
N ARG A 119 -2.85 4.04 16.74
CA ARG A 119 -3.49 4.66 17.90
C ARG A 119 -4.81 3.98 18.24
N PHE A 120 -5.60 3.62 17.25
CA PHE A 120 -6.88 2.94 17.46
C PHE A 120 -6.68 1.56 18.09
N LEU A 121 -5.82 0.73 17.49
CA LEU A 121 -5.49 -0.60 18.00
C LEU A 121 -4.84 -0.57 19.39
N SER A 122 -4.22 0.55 19.77
CA SER A 122 -3.68 0.70 21.12
C SER A 122 -4.76 0.88 22.19
N VAL A 123 -5.93 1.44 21.85
CA VAL A 123 -7.02 1.75 22.80
C VAL A 123 -8.26 0.89 22.62
N PHE A 124 -8.34 0.11 21.54
CA PHE A 124 -9.52 -0.67 21.18
C PHE A 124 -9.13 -2.10 20.82
N ASP A 125 -9.71 -3.05 21.52
CA ASP A 125 -9.55 -4.47 21.22
C ASP A 125 -10.60 -4.87 20.17
N LEU A 126 -10.13 -5.27 18.99
CA LEU A 126 -11.01 -5.78 17.94
C LEU A 126 -11.64 -7.13 18.37
N PRO A 127 -12.88 -7.42 17.92
CA PRO A 127 -13.46 -8.74 18.07
C PRO A 127 -12.53 -9.83 17.52
N LYS A 128 -12.24 -10.84 18.35
CA LYS A 128 -11.32 -11.93 17.98
C LYS A 128 -11.96 -12.85 16.95
N GLY A 129 -11.17 -13.34 16.00
CA GLY A 129 -11.62 -14.30 14.98
C GLY A 129 -12.37 -13.68 13.80
N VAL A 130 -12.47 -12.35 13.74
CA VAL A 130 -13.31 -11.65 12.78
C VAL A 130 -12.46 -10.82 11.80
N SER A 131 -11.96 -11.47 10.74
CA SER A 131 -11.03 -10.85 9.77
C SER A 131 -11.63 -9.63 9.04
N TRP A 132 -12.94 -9.58 8.85
CA TRP A 132 -13.61 -8.42 8.23
C TRP A 132 -13.44 -7.13 9.04
N THR A 133 -13.29 -7.21 10.36
CA THR A 133 -13.11 -6.01 11.21
C THR A 133 -11.79 -5.30 10.93
N VAL A 134 -10.76 -6.06 10.56
CA VAL A 134 -9.44 -5.53 10.20
C VAL A 134 -9.51 -4.74 8.90
N GLN A 135 -10.16 -5.31 7.87
CA GLN A 135 -10.35 -4.62 6.59
C GLN A 135 -11.24 -3.39 6.75
N LEU A 136 -12.34 -3.48 7.52
CA LEU A 136 -13.21 -2.33 7.76
C LEU A 136 -12.48 -1.20 8.50
N LEU A 137 -11.65 -1.54 9.50
CA LEU A 137 -10.80 -0.57 10.18
C LEU A 137 -9.82 0.10 9.21
N ALA A 138 -9.16 -0.69 8.36
CA ALA A 138 -8.21 -0.20 7.37
C ALA A 138 -8.87 0.79 6.39
N VAL A 139 -10.04 0.43 5.84
CA VAL A 139 -10.87 1.30 4.98
C VAL A 139 -11.22 2.61 5.70
N ALA A 140 -11.69 2.53 6.94
CA ALA A 140 -12.08 3.70 7.71
C ALA A 140 -10.89 4.63 8.02
N CYS A 141 -9.73 4.07 8.44
CA CYS A 141 -8.52 4.83 8.69
C CYS A 141 -8.05 5.57 7.43
N LEU A 142 -8.03 4.88 6.28
CA LEU A 142 -7.64 5.50 5.01
C LEU A 142 -8.66 6.55 4.54
N SER A 143 -9.96 6.28 4.69
CA SER A 143 -10.99 7.25 4.30
C SER A 143 -10.91 8.54 5.13
N ILE A 144 -10.67 8.42 6.44
CA ILE A 144 -10.42 9.60 7.29
C ILE A 144 -9.14 10.32 6.85
N ALA A 145 -8.05 9.60 6.60
CA ALA A 145 -6.79 10.21 6.18
C ALA A 145 -6.93 10.98 4.87
N ALA A 146 -7.59 10.38 3.87
CA ALA A 146 -7.86 11.05 2.61
C ALA A 146 -8.68 12.33 2.80
N LYS A 147 -9.71 12.31 3.66
CA LYS A 147 -10.50 13.51 4.00
C LYS A 147 -9.71 14.61 4.73
N MET A 148 -8.62 14.25 5.39
CA MET A 148 -7.80 15.20 6.16
C MET A 148 -6.75 15.90 5.30
N ASP A 149 -6.31 15.31 4.19
CA ASP A 149 -5.11 15.74 3.47
C ASP A 149 -5.29 15.86 1.95
N GLU A 150 -6.22 15.12 1.34
CA GLU A 150 -6.37 15.10 -0.11
C GLU A 150 -7.31 16.20 -0.60
N ILE A 151 -6.93 16.85 -1.70
CA ILE A 151 -7.80 17.80 -2.42
C ILE A 151 -8.99 17.05 -3.04
N ARG A 152 -8.71 15.88 -3.63
CA ARG A 152 -9.70 15.04 -4.32
C ARG A 152 -9.88 13.73 -3.57
N VAL A 153 -10.85 13.73 -2.66
CA VAL A 153 -11.14 12.58 -1.81
C VAL A 153 -12.01 11.55 -2.57
N PRO A 154 -11.56 10.29 -2.75
CA PRO A 154 -12.41 9.22 -3.29
C PRO A 154 -13.61 8.95 -2.38
N GLN A 155 -14.70 8.39 -2.93
CA GLN A 155 -15.79 7.95 -2.07
C GLN A 155 -15.34 6.81 -1.17
N SER A 156 -15.82 6.80 0.08
CA SER A 156 -15.41 5.78 1.06
C SER A 156 -15.65 4.34 0.60
N VAL A 157 -16.70 4.11 -0.18
CA VAL A 157 -17.02 2.80 -0.76
C VAL A 157 -16.04 2.37 -1.84
N ASP A 158 -15.47 3.32 -2.59
CA ASP A 158 -14.54 3.07 -3.69
C ASP A 158 -13.16 2.66 -3.17
N LEU A 159 -12.82 3.04 -1.93
CA LEU A 159 -11.53 2.71 -1.32
C LEU A 159 -11.32 1.19 -1.16
N GLN A 160 -12.36 0.37 -1.33
CA GLN A 160 -12.40 -1.09 -1.21
C GLN A 160 -11.77 -1.83 -2.40
N VAL A 161 -10.51 -1.54 -2.70
CA VAL A 161 -9.79 -2.09 -3.87
C VAL A 161 -8.89 -3.29 -3.53
N GLY A 162 -8.27 -3.88 -4.54
CA GLY A 162 -7.25 -4.92 -4.38
C GLY A 162 -7.83 -6.27 -3.97
N GLU A 163 -8.91 -6.68 -4.65
CA GLU A 163 -9.63 -7.94 -4.39
C GLU A 163 -10.00 -8.08 -2.90
N PRO A 164 -10.85 -7.16 -2.39
CA PRO A 164 -11.20 -7.16 -0.99
C PRO A 164 -11.91 -8.47 -0.61
N LYS A 165 -11.55 -9.05 0.53
CA LYS A 165 -12.23 -10.25 1.05
C LYS A 165 -13.69 -9.95 1.42
N PHE A 166 -13.96 -8.72 1.80
CA PHE A 166 -15.28 -8.25 2.22
C PHE A 166 -15.62 -6.93 1.55
N VAL A 167 -16.90 -6.71 1.22
CA VAL A 167 -17.37 -5.42 0.69
C VAL A 167 -18.41 -4.85 1.65
N PHE A 168 -18.19 -3.61 2.05
CA PHE A 168 -18.98 -2.91 3.05
C PHE A 168 -19.81 -1.79 2.42
N GLU A 169 -21.05 -1.65 2.89
CA GLU A 169 -21.89 -0.50 2.57
C GLU A 169 -21.30 0.79 3.16
N ALA A 170 -21.59 1.92 2.51
CA ALA A 170 -21.20 3.26 2.98
C ALA A 170 -21.58 3.52 4.45
N LYS A 171 -22.76 3.05 4.89
CA LYS A 171 -23.22 3.23 6.28
C LYS A 171 -22.31 2.53 7.28
N THR A 172 -21.78 1.36 6.92
CA THR A 172 -20.93 0.54 7.78
C THR A 172 -19.55 1.17 7.90
N ILE A 173 -18.99 1.64 6.77
CA ILE A 173 -17.74 2.39 6.76
C ILE A 173 -17.88 3.65 7.62
N LYS A 174 -18.94 4.45 7.40
CA LYS A 174 -19.20 5.67 8.19
C LYS A 174 -19.31 5.41 9.70
N LYS A 175 -19.94 4.31 10.11
CA LYS A 175 -20.00 3.92 11.54
C LYS A 175 -18.60 3.63 12.08
N MET A 176 -17.76 2.93 11.31
CA MET A 176 -16.39 2.66 11.70
C MET A 176 -15.55 3.94 11.75
N GLU A 177 -15.72 4.86 10.80
CA GLU A 177 -15.06 6.17 10.83
C GLU A 177 -15.39 6.94 12.11
N LEU A 178 -16.68 7.02 12.45
CA LEU A 178 -17.13 7.68 13.68
C LEU A 178 -16.56 7.01 14.94
N LEU A 179 -16.44 5.69 14.95
CA LEU A 179 -15.81 4.96 16.04
C LEU A 179 -14.32 5.32 16.17
N VAL A 180 -13.58 5.35 15.06
CA VAL A 180 -12.16 5.75 15.02
C VAL A 180 -12.02 7.20 15.52
N LEU A 181 -12.75 8.14 14.94
CA LEU A 181 -12.74 9.55 15.33
C LEU A 181 -13.03 9.74 16.83
N SER A 182 -14.04 9.03 17.34
CA SER A 182 -14.42 9.09 18.76
C SER A 182 -13.32 8.54 19.67
N LYS A 183 -12.74 7.38 19.34
CA LYS A 183 -11.65 6.77 20.13
C LYS A 183 -10.37 7.60 20.10
N LEU A 184 -10.12 8.29 18.99
CA LEU A 184 -8.98 9.19 18.84
C LEU A 184 -9.28 10.63 19.30
N ARG A 185 -10.46 10.88 19.87
CA ARG A 185 -10.93 12.18 20.35
C ARG A 185 -10.78 13.29 19.30
N TRP A 186 -11.01 12.94 18.03
CA TRP A 186 -10.93 13.84 16.88
C TRP A 186 -9.55 14.49 16.67
N LYS A 187 -8.50 14.02 17.34
CA LYS A 187 -7.12 14.48 17.13
C LYS A 187 -6.53 13.82 15.88
N MET A 188 -6.96 14.30 14.71
CA MET A 188 -6.61 13.68 13.42
C MET A 188 -5.40 14.32 12.75
N TYR A 189 -5.07 15.58 13.05
CA TYR A 189 -3.90 16.24 12.47
C TYR A 189 -2.59 15.79 13.17
N ALA A 190 -2.18 14.55 12.90
CA ALA A 190 -0.98 13.96 13.46
C ALA A 190 0.26 14.40 12.69
N LEU A 191 1.33 14.71 13.42
CA LEU A 191 2.64 14.97 12.82
C LEU A 191 3.29 13.63 12.49
N THR A 192 3.68 13.46 11.24
CA THR A 192 4.26 12.20 10.72
C THR A 192 5.71 12.45 10.29
N PRO A 193 6.54 11.41 10.06
CA PRO A 193 7.90 11.63 9.56
C PRO A 193 7.93 12.46 8.27
N TYR A 194 6.91 12.31 7.42
CA TYR A 194 6.74 13.12 6.21
C TYR A 194 6.66 14.63 6.51
N SER A 195 6.03 15.02 7.63
CA SER A 195 5.89 16.43 8.03
C SER A 195 7.23 17.14 8.32
N PHE A 196 8.30 16.37 8.58
CA PHE A 196 9.61 16.88 8.99
C PHE A 196 10.72 16.67 7.97
N ILE A 197 10.51 15.80 6.97
CA ILE A 197 11.61 15.28 6.15
C ILE A 197 12.33 16.37 5.36
N GLU A 198 11.58 17.31 4.79
CA GLU A 198 12.14 18.40 4.00
C GLU A 198 13.01 19.32 4.85
N TYR A 199 12.57 19.65 6.07
CA TYR A 199 13.39 20.42 7.02
C TYR A 199 14.72 19.74 7.30
N PHE A 200 14.71 18.44 7.62
CA PHE A 200 15.94 17.71 7.94
C PHE A 200 16.87 17.57 6.74
N LEU A 201 16.34 17.34 5.54
CA LEU A 201 17.13 17.35 4.32
C LEU A 201 17.79 18.71 4.09
N SER A 202 17.03 19.81 4.17
CA SER A 202 17.56 21.18 4.01
C SER A 202 18.62 21.52 5.06
N LYS A 203 18.39 21.11 6.32
CA LYS A 203 19.32 21.38 7.42
C LYS A 203 20.66 20.68 7.21
N ILE A 204 20.64 19.43 6.74
CA ILE A 204 21.86 18.63 6.54
C ILE A 204 22.62 19.08 5.29
N THR A 205 21.94 19.36 4.17
CA THR A 205 22.62 19.82 2.94
C THR A 205 23.05 21.29 3.00
N CYS A 206 22.56 22.05 3.99
CA CYS A 206 22.66 23.51 4.03
C CYS A 206 22.02 24.19 2.81
N GLU A 207 21.11 23.50 2.12
CA GLU A 207 20.37 24.02 0.97
C GLU A 207 18.97 24.46 1.39
N LYS A 208 18.49 25.57 0.80
CA LYS A 208 17.10 26.03 1.06
C LYS A 208 16.06 25.05 0.52
N HIS A 209 16.38 24.34 -0.57
CA HIS A 209 15.50 23.39 -1.23
C HIS A 209 16.27 22.11 -1.53
N PRO A 210 15.95 20.99 -0.87
CA PRO A 210 16.59 19.71 -1.15
C PRO A 210 16.27 19.24 -2.57
N THR A 211 17.13 18.41 -3.13
CA THR A 211 16.87 17.85 -4.47
C THR A 211 15.58 17.00 -4.47
N LYS A 212 14.82 17.06 -5.56
CA LYS A 212 13.60 16.25 -5.74
C LYS A 212 13.88 14.74 -5.57
N SER A 213 15.06 14.28 -5.98
CA SER A 213 15.50 12.89 -5.83
C SER A 213 15.64 12.50 -4.36
N SER A 214 16.35 13.29 -3.56
CA SER A 214 16.52 13.03 -2.12
C SER A 214 15.19 13.02 -1.38
N ILE A 215 14.27 13.92 -1.73
CA ILE A 215 12.90 13.93 -1.17
C ILE A 215 12.18 12.63 -1.54
N ALA A 216 12.14 12.27 -2.83
CA ALA A 216 11.44 11.08 -3.29
C ALA A 216 11.96 9.79 -2.63
N ILE A 217 13.29 9.61 -2.54
CA ILE A 217 13.91 8.46 -1.86
C ILE A 217 13.54 8.44 -0.38
N SER A 218 13.61 9.59 0.29
CA SER A 218 13.26 9.71 1.70
C SER A 218 11.79 9.37 1.96
N VAL A 219 10.88 9.85 1.12
CA VAL A 219 9.45 9.54 1.21
C VAL A 219 9.20 8.05 1.06
N GLN A 220 9.76 7.41 0.03
CA GLN A 220 9.62 5.96 -0.16
C GLN A 220 10.14 5.17 1.04
N LEU A 221 11.28 5.59 1.60
CA LEU A 221 11.86 4.96 2.78
C LEU A 221 10.96 5.14 4.02
N ILE A 222 10.38 6.33 4.23
CA ILE A 222 9.40 6.59 5.30
C ILE A 222 8.20 5.64 5.18
N LEU A 223 7.59 5.52 3.99
CA LEU A 223 6.41 4.68 3.80
C LEU A 223 6.70 3.19 4.11
N ARG A 224 7.91 2.71 3.81
CA ARG A 224 8.37 1.36 4.20
C ARG A 224 8.57 1.23 5.71
N ILE A 225 9.27 2.20 6.30
CA ILE A 225 9.63 2.22 7.72
C ILE A 225 8.41 2.19 8.63
N ILE A 226 7.40 3.01 8.36
CA ILE A 226 6.21 3.09 9.24
C ILE A 226 5.39 1.78 9.23
N SER A 227 5.62 0.91 8.24
CA SER A 227 5.04 -0.42 8.19
C SER A 227 5.70 -1.41 9.15
N GLY A 228 6.95 -1.15 9.59
CA GLY A 228 7.67 -1.97 10.56
C GLY A 228 7.31 -1.62 12.02
N ILE A 229 7.13 -2.63 12.86
CA ILE A 229 6.79 -2.41 14.29
C ILE A 229 7.97 -1.85 15.09
N ASP A 230 9.21 -2.11 14.67
CA ASP A 230 10.40 -1.66 15.40
C ASP A 230 10.57 -0.15 15.37
N PHE A 231 9.95 0.53 14.41
CA PHE A 231 9.99 1.97 14.32
C PHE A 231 8.94 2.68 15.19
N LEU A 232 7.99 1.93 15.76
CA LEU A 232 6.98 2.49 16.69
C LEU A 232 7.59 3.01 18.00
N GLU A 233 8.83 2.65 18.32
CA GLU A 233 9.51 3.20 19.49
C GLU A 233 10.02 4.64 19.27
N PHE A 234 10.12 5.11 18.02
CA PHE A 234 10.72 6.41 17.68
C PHE A 234 9.67 7.48 17.42
N ARG A 235 10.07 8.73 17.64
CA ARG A 235 9.26 9.90 17.29
C ARG A 235 9.28 10.18 15.79
N PRO A 236 8.19 10.72 15.23
CA PRO A 236 8.16 11.16 13.83
C PRO A 236 9.37 12.00 13.41
N SER A 237 9.78 12.95 14.26
CA SER A 237 10.98 13.77 14.04
C SER A 237 12.28 12.97 14.09
N GLU A 238 12.40 11.98 14.99
CA GLU A 238 13.55 11.09 15.08
C GLU A 238 13.68 10.21 13.83
N ILE A 239 12.55 9.68 13.33
CA ILE A 239 12.50 8.89 12.09
C ILE A 239 12.89 9.76 10.89
N ALA A 240 12.31 10.97 10.77
CA ALA A 240 12.60 11.87 9.65
C ALA A 240 14.08 12.28 9.61
N ALA A 241 14.66 12.62 10.76
CA ALA A 241 16.08 12.90 10.90
C ALA A 241 16.94 11.70 10.49
N ALA A 242 16.62 10.50 10.98
CA ALA A 242 17.35 9.28 10.67
C ALA A 242 17.28 8.92 9.18
N VAL A 243 16.11 9.11 8.55
CA VAL A 243 15.93 8.93 7.09
C VAL A 243 16.79 9.93 6.33
N ALA A 244 16.73 11.23 6.67
CA ALA A 244 17.52 12.25 5.99
C ALA A 244 19.03 11.97 6.08
N VAL A 245 19.51 11.57 7.26
CA VAL A 245 20.89 11.13 7.47
C VAL A 245 21.22 9.88 6.64
N SER A 246 20.33 8.90 6.58
CA SER A 246 20.58 7.66 5.84
C SER A 246 20.65 7.89 4.34
N VAL A 247 19.82 8.78 3.79
CA VAL A 247 19.78 9.11 2.35
C VAL A 247 20.98 9.97 1.93
N LEU A 248 21.47 10.85 2.80
CA LEU A 248 22.61 11.73 2.50
C LEU A 248 23.97 11.14 2.92
N GLY A 249 23.96 10.22 3.89
CA GLY A 249 25.14 9.64 4.54
C GLY A 249 25.84 8.52 3.76
N GLU A 250 25.33 8.09 2.60
CA GLU A 250 25.97 7.08 1.76
C GLU A 250 27.35 7.50 1.21
N SER A 251 27.78 8.76 1.41
CA SER A 251 29.05 9.28 0.91
C SER A 251 30.24 9.34 1.88
N GLN A 252 30.09 9.22 3.22
CA GLN A 252 31.21 9.01 4.16
C GLN A 252 30.77 8.92 5.64
N ALA A 253 31.24 7.90 6.37
CA ALA A 253 30.93 7.70 7.80
C ALA A 253 31.43 8.83 8.74
N LYS A 254 32.44 9.61 8.33
CA LYS A 254 32.94 10.76 9.12
C LYS A 254 32.04 12.00 9.03
N ASP A 255 31.23 12.12 7.98
CA ASP A 255 30.32 13.26 7.82
C ASP A 255 29.01 13.08 8.59
N MET A 256 28.56 11.83 8.81
CA MET A 256 27.32 11.55 9.56
C MET A 256 27.35 12.14 10.99
N ASP A 257 28.47 12.02 11.70
CA ASP A 257 28.60 12.53 13.07
C ASP A 257 28.48 14.05 13.15
N LYS A 258 28.96 14.75 12.11
CA LYS A 258 28.89 16.20 11.94
C LYS A 258 27.48 16.63 11.53
N SER A 259 26.89 15.98 10.53
CA SER A 259 25.52 16.25 10.07
C SER A 259 24.48 16.05 11.17
N ILE A 260 24.67 15.04 12.05
CA ILE A 260 23.77 14.80 13.19
C ILE A 260 24.00 15.82 14.32
N ALA A 261 25.24 16.30 14.51
CA ALA A 261 25.53 17.32 15.51
C ALA A 261 24.74 18.62 15.25
N ASP A 262 24.43 18.91 13.98
CA ASP A 262 23.66 20.09 13.58
C ASP A 262 22.13 19.94 13.81
N LEU A 263 21.67 18.75 14.22
CA LEU A 263 20.26 18.43 14.46
C LEU A 263 19.85 18.63 15.93
N PHE A 264 20.08 19.82 16.48
CA PHE A 264 19.84 20.14 17.90
C PHE A 264 18.40 19.97 18.40
N ILE A 265 17.41 19.82 17.51
CA ILE A 265 15.99 19.67 17.87
C ILE A 265 15.65 18.23 18.31
N VAL A 266 16.46 17.25 17.90
CA VAL A 266 16.23 15.82 18.19
C VAL A 266 17.41 15.22 18.96
N GLU A 267 17.13 14.17 19.72
CA GLU A 267 18.16 13.52 20.52
C GLU A 267 19.09 12.67 19.64
N LYS A 268 20.38 13.04 19.57
CA LYS A 268 21.39 12.38 18.72
C LYS A 268 21.41 10.85 18.88
N GLY A 269 21.39 10.34 20.12
CA GLY A 269 21.43 8.89 20.37
C GLY A 269 20.22 8.15 19.80
N ARG A 270 19.04 8.78 19.81
CA ARG A 270 17.80 8.21 19.26
C ARG A 270 17.83 8.17 17.74
N VAL A 271 18.34 9.24 17.12
CA VAL A 271 18.51 9.32 15.65
C VAL A 271 19.49 8.27 15.16
N LEU A 272 20.64 8.12 15.83
CA LEU A 272 21.64 7.10 15.49
C LEU A 272 21.07 5.69 15.59
N LYS A 273 20.40 5.36 16.70
CA LYS A 273 19.73 4.06 16.86
C LYS A 273 18.70 3.80 15.75
N CYS A 274 17.91 4.80 15.39
CA CYS A 274 16.95 4.66 14.29
C CYS A 274 17.65 4.46 12.95
N ALA A 275 18.72 5.20 12.66
CA ALA A 275 19.48 5.08 11.42
C ALA A 275 20.16 3.70 11.28
N GLU A 276 20.64 3.12 12.38
CA GLU A 276 21.16 1.75 12.41
C GLU A 276 20.09 0.73 12.01
N LEU A 277 18.86 0.86 12.55
CA LEU A 277 17.74 -0.01 12.18
C LEU A 277 17.34 0.16 10.70
N ILE A 278 17.39 1.39 10.17
CA ILE A 278 17.16 1.67 8.75
C ILE A 278 18.20 0.95 7.87
N ARG A 279 19.48 1.01 8.26
CA ARG A 279 20.57 0.33 7.55
C ARG A 279 20.36 -1.19 7.53
N ASP A 280 19.96 -1.77 8.66
CA ASP A 280 19.70 -3.21 8.76
C ASP A 280 18.48 -3.64 7.93
N LEU A 281 17.44 -2.80 7.84
CA LEU A 281 16.29 -3.01 6.95
C LEU A 281 16.71 -3.04 5.47
N SER A 282 17.59 -2.13 5.05
CA SER A 282 18.10 -2.08 3.67
C SER A 282 18.92 -3.33 3.30
N LEU A 283 19.75 -3.84 4.21
CA LEU A 283 20.55 -5.05 3.99
C LEU A 283 19.70 -6.30 3.80
N ASN A 284 18.61 -6.43 4.59
CA ASN A 284 17.71 -7.58 4.51
C ASN A 284 16.94 -7.64 3.18
N ASN A 285 16.61 -6.49 2.60
CA ASN A 285 15.95 -6.43 1.29
C ASN A 285 16.88 -6.87 0.15
N VAL A 286 18.18 -6.53 0.23
CA VAL A 286 19.18 -7.01 -0.74
C VAL A 286 19.35 -8.53 -0.62
N ALA A 287 19.40 -9.09 0.59
CA ALA A 287 19.49 -10.54 0.80
C ALA A 287 18.27 -11.31 0.26
N ALA A 288 17.06 -10.78 0.44
CA ALA A 288 15.83 -11.36 -0.13
C ALA A 288 15.83 -11.33 -1.68
N SER A 289 16.43 -10.31 -2.29
CA SER A 289 16.56 -10.21 -3.76
C SER A 289 17.61 -11.15 -4.36
N VAL A 290 18.66 -11.49 -3.61
CA VAL A 290 19.73 -12.43 -4.05
C VAL A 290 19.33 -13.89 -3.83
N GLY A 291 18.31 -14.16 -3.00
CA GLY A 291 17.81 -15.52 -2.72
C GLY A 291 16.83 -16.09 -3.77
N SER A 292 16.40 -15.30 -4.76
CA SER A 292 15.49 -15.78 -5.81
C SER A 292 16.28 -16.52 -6.89
N LYS A 293 16.41 -17.83 -6.74
CA LYS A 293 16.88 -18.71 -7.83
C LYS A 293 15.91 -18.55 -9.00
N VAL A 294 16.44 -18.02 -10.11
CA VAL A 294 15.80 -18.01 -11.43
C VAL A 294 15.19 -19.38 -11.73
N PRO A 295 13.91 -19.48 -12.12
CA PRO A 295 13.36 -20.75 -12.59
C PRO A 295 14.05 -21.14 -13.89
N HIS A 296 14.82 -22.22 -13.85
CA HIS A 296 15.38 -22.84 -15.04
C HIS A 296 14.24 -23.31 -15.95
N VAL A 297 14.20 -22.75 -17.16
CA VAL A 297 13.45 -23.32 -18.29
C VAL A 297 14.04 -24.71 -18.60
N PRO A 298 13.25 -25.79 -18.73
CA PRO A 298 13.81 -27.07 -19.13
C PRO A 298 14.19 -27.01 -20.61
N GLN A 299 15.49 -27.07 -20.90
CA GLN A 299 15.99 -27.30 -22.25
C GLN A 299 15.77 -28.77 -22.62
N SER A 300 15.05 -29.01 -23.72
CA SER A 300 14.90 -30.32 -24.34
C SER A 300 16.27 -30.92 -24.70
N PRO A 301 16.50 -32.23 -24.48
CA PRO A 301 17.80 -32.83 -24.77
C PRO A 301 17.97 -33.05 -26.28
N MET A 302 18.89 -32.29 -26.86
CA MET A 302 19.47 -32.56 -28.17
C MET A 302 20.74 -33.39 -27.99
N GLY A 303 20.82 -34.54 -28.67
CA GLY A 303 22.09 -35.14 -29.05
C GLY A 303 22.16 -36.66 -28.96
N VAL A 304 21.98 -37.34 -30.10
CA VAL A 304 22.88 -38.40 -30.55
C VAL A 304 23.00 -38.32 -32.09
N MET A 305 24.15 -37.84 -32.58
CA MET A 305 24.69 -38.08 -33.93
C MET A 305 25.33 -39.50 -33.92
N ASP A 306 25.49 -40.30 -34.98
CA ASP A 306 26.08 -40.07 -36.30
C ASP A 306 25.82 -41.36 -37.14
N ALA A 307 25.43 -41.27 -38.41
CA ALA A 307 26.27 -41.34 -39.62
C ALA A 307 26.36 -42.73 -40.30
N ALA A 308 25.88 -42.72 -41.55
CA ALA A 308 26.34 -43.45 -42.74
C ALA A 308 26.45 -44.99 -42.74
N GLY A 309 25.70 -45.61 -43.66
CA GLY A 309 26.15 -46.83 -44.33
C GLY A 309 25.05 -47.75 -44.86
N CYS A 310 25.03 -47.92 -46.19
CA CYS A 310 24.65 -49.16 -46.89
C CYS A 310 23.18 -49.40 -47.28
N LEU A 311 22.85 -48.92 -48.49
CA LEU A 311 22.45 -49.69 -49.69
C LEU A 311 21.33 -50.76 -49.63
N SER A 312 20.30 -50.51 -50.47
CA SER A 312 19.54 -51.45 -51.34
C SER A 312 18.66 -52.50 -50.64
N TYR A 313 17.44 -52.86 -51.07
CA TYR A 313 16.85 -52.99 -52.42
C TYR A 313 15.31 -53.19 -52.35
N LYS A 314 14.61 -52.72 -53.40
CA LYS A 314 13.42 -53.28 -54.13
C LYS A 314 12.15 -53.76 -53.38
N SER A 315 10.93 -53.66 -53.90
CA SER A 315 10.36 -53.26 -55.21
C SER A 315 8.83 -53.21 -55.11
N ASP A 316 8.20 -52.35 -55.93
CA ASP A 316 6.97 -52.57 -56.73
C ASP A 316 5.59 -52.75 -56.02
N GLU A 317 4.43 -52.28 -56.51
CA GLU A 317 3.95 -51.93 -57.87
C GLU A 317 2.59 -51.16 -57.78
N LEU A 318 2.32 -50.22 -58.71
CA LEU A 318 1.04 -49.91 -59.42
C LEU A 318 -0.24 -49.49 -58.61
N THR A 319 -1.16 -48.58 -59.01
CA THR A 319 -1.56 -48.02 -60.31
C THR A 319 -2.59 -46.88 -60.12
N VAL A 320 -2.45 -45.81 -60.92
CA VAL A 320 -3.45 -44.93 -61.60
C VAL A 320 -4.59 -44.23 -60.81
N GLY A 321 -4.76 -42.91 -61.05
CA GLY A 321 -6.07 -42.26 -61.01
C GLY A 321 -6.13 -40.73 -60.91
N SER A 322 -5.89 -40.04 -62.03
CA SER A 322 -6.35 -38.71 -62.51
C SER A 322 -7.11 -37.68 -61.64
N CYS A 323 -6.75 -36.42 -61.91
CA CYS A 323 -7.30 -35.10 -61.55
C CYS A 323 -8.79 -34.85 -61.89
N LEU A 324 -9.45 -33.90 -61.18
CA LEU A 324 -9.98 -32.60 -61.67
C LEU A 324 -11.14 -32.03 -60.82
N ASN A 325 -11.15 -30.69 -60.75
CA ASN A 325 -12.15 -29.77 -60.18
C ASN A 325 -13.61 -30.06 -60.58
N SER A 326 -14.57 -29.71 -59.70
CA SER A 326 -15.54 -28.64 -59.97
C SER A 326 -16.53 -28.40 -58.80
N SER A 327 -16.99 -27.15 -58.74
CA SER A 327 -18.03 -26.52 -57.93
C SER A 327 -19.44 -27.11 -58.11
N HIS A 328 -20.36 -26.87 -57.16
CA HIS A 328 -21.67 -26.20 -57.39
C HIS A 328 -22.53 -26.07 -56.10
N ASP A 329 -23.04 -24.84 -55.92
CA ASP A 329 -24.38 -24.40 -55.50
C ASP A 329 -25.09 -24.74 -54.17
N SER A 330 -25.50 -23.64 -53.51
CA SER A 330 -26.59 -23.37 -52.53
C SER A 330 -28.01 -23.67 -53.14
N PRO A 331 -29.23 -23.48 -52.51
CA PRO A 331 -29.61 -22.48 -51.48
C PRO A 331 -30.82 -22.76 -50.52
N ASN A 332 -31.17 -21.72 -49.72
CA ASN A 332 -32.52 -21.31 -49.19
C ASN A 332 -33.17 -22.14 -48.03
N THR A 333 -33.94 -21.61 -47.05
CA THR A 333 -34.82 -20.40 -46.99
C THR A 333 -35.35 -20.12 -45.55
N LYS A 334 -35.57 -18.83 -45.20
CA LYS A 334 -36.72 -18.12 -44.53
C LYS A 334 -37.46 -18.77 -43.32
N SER A 335 -38.13 -18.07 -42.38
CA SER A 335 -38.34 -16.69 -41.92
C SER A 335 -39.43 -16.71 -40.82
N SER A 336 -39.47 -15.76 -39.87
CA SER A 336 -40.70 -15.01 -39.51
C SER A 336 -40.48 -14.02 -38.34
N LYS A 337 -41.25 -12.92 -38.39
CA LYS A 337 -41.17 -11.64 -37.67
C LYS A 337 -42.60 -11.25 -37.27
N ALA A 338 -42.81 -10.63 -36.10
CA ALA A 338 -43.94 -9.73 -35.73
C ALA A 338 -43.62 -9.15 -34.32
N GLU A 339 -43.34 -7.86 -34.09
CA GLU A 339 -44.19 -6.64 -34.01
C GLU A 339 -45.19 -6.57 -32.82
N GLY A 340 -45.15 -5.42 -32.10
CA GLY A 340 -45.73 -5.13 -30.76
C GLY A 340 -47.26 -4.90 -30.70
N PRO A 341 -47.81 -4.24 -29.64
CA PRO A 341 -47.62 -2.79 -29.44
C PRO A 341 -47.62 -2.26 -27.97
N SER A 342 -47.35 -0.96 -27.88
CA SER A 342 -47.41 0.01 -26.76
C SER A 342 -48.80 0.33 -26.22
N ASN A 343 -48.91 0.77 -24.95
CA ASN A 343 -49.97 1.66 -24.43
C ASN A 343 -49.57 2.35 -23.10
N GLU A 344 -49.71 3.69 -23.07
CA GLU A 344 -49.82 4.61 -21.91
C GLU A 344 -51.29 4.64 -21.40
N PRO A 345 -51.61 5.17 -20.18
CA PRO A 345 -52.06 6.58 -20.01
C PRO A 345 -51.84 7.15 -18.56
N PRO A 346 -52.56 8.21 -18.08
CA PRO A 346 -52.17 9.63 -18.10
C PRO A 346 -52.06 10.30 -16.70
N SER A 347 -51.74 11.60 -16.70
CA SER A 347 -51.67 12.54 -15.56
C SER A 347 -53.00 13.20 -15.17
N ASP A 348 -53.01 13.72 -13.92
CA ASP A 348 -53.90 14.72 -13.26
C ASP A 348 -55.31 14.35 -12.76
N GLU A 349 -55.48 14.32 -11.43
CA GLU A 349 -56.32 15.25 -10.63
C GLU A 349 -56.17 15.03 -9.11
N MET A 350 -55.98 16.14 -8.38
CA MET A 350 -56.06 16.41 -6.92
C MET A 350 -54.89 16.10 -5.98
#